data_AF-A0A8B6CQU2-F1
#
_entry.id   AF-A0A8B6CQU2-F1
#
_cell.length_a   1.000
_cell.length_b   1.000
_cell.length_c   1.000
_cell.angle_alpha   90.00
_cell.angle_beta   90.00
_cell.angle_gamma   90.00
#
_symmetry.space_group_name_H-M   'P 1'
#
loop_
_entity.id
_entity.type
_entity.pdbx_description
1 polymer ?
#
loop_
_entity_poly.entity_id
_entity_poly.type
_entity_poly.pdbx_seq_one_letter_code
_entity_poly.pdbx_strand_id
1 'polypeptide(L)'
;MSGRQFVETLKQLGYSKAHSLDPSGLEWMFECEDLVPFLDWFCTNVNSANVLDAKELEEYETLIKSGEAVLDGTQLDEAVKNLISAEEENLSVDDLNLHQTGLTHRVSKLKTVESKAKSQYKKCLEQTQADNTQMNNSLDDLVKSVSRTTDLYDRKGEVSDQNSHMTLDRPTSPVFLSQLTQEEYNKTEDKFTQELTSYTKRLFFEMQQKKDQLKISKENIQKSGKKTIKKKAPIKKDDKEKLKEENFHFRALANEQKAQATEQIKSVNDSLDTEVKKVKSLK
;
A
#
# COMPACT_ATOMS: atom_id res chain seq x y z
N MET A 1 -29.91 -23.69 -21.95
CA MET A 1 -31.28 -24.15 -22.29
C MET A 1 -32.02 -24.40 -20.99
N SER A 2 -33.31 -24.03 -20.90
CA SER A 2 -34.09 -24.13 -19.65
C SER A 2 -35.46 -24.75 -19.89
N GLY A 3 -36.06 -25.31 -18.84
CA GLY A 3 -37.43 -25.85 -18.87
C GLY A 3 -38.48 -24.84 -19.33
N ARG A 4 -38.21 -23.53 -19.14
CA ARG A 4 -39.06 -22.44 -19.65
C ARG A 4 -39.10 -22.37 -21.16
N GLN A 5 -37.93 -22.47 -21.81
CA GLN A 5 -37.85 -22.43 -23.28
C GLN A 5 -38.55 -23.65 -23.89
N PHE A 6 -38.43 -24.81 -23.24
CA PHE A 6 -39.13 -26.02 -23.67
C PHE A 6 -40.66 -25.92 -23.55
N VAL A 7 -41.18 -25.36 -22.45
CA VAL A 7 -42.63 -25.13 -22.32
C VAL A 7 -43.13 -24.09 -23.33
N GLU A 8 -42.31 -23.09 -23.66
CA GLU A 8 -42.63 -22.09 -24.67
C GLU A 8 -42.70 -22.68 -26.08
N THR A 9 -41.75 -23.54 -26.46
CA THR A 9 -41.82 -24.24 -27.75
C THR A 9 -43.01 -25.20 -27.80
N LEU A 10 -43.35 -25.90 -26.72
CA LEU A 10 -44.58 -26.70 -26.64
C LEU A 10 -45.86 -25.88 -26.83
N LYS A 11 -45.91 -24.64 -26.32
CA LYS A 11 -47.03 -23.72 -26.58
C LYS A 11 -47.09 -23.31 -28.04
N GLN A 12 -45.96 -23.01 -28.66
CA GLN A 12 -45.89 -22.67 -30.09
C GLN A 12 -46.33 -23.84 -30.98
N LEU A 13 -46.13 -25.08 -30.52
CA LEU A 13 -46.59 -26.29 -31.20
C LEU A 13 -48.07 -26.62 -30.97
N GLY A 14 -48.81 -25.82 -30.20
CA GLY A 14 -50.23 -26.03 -29.96
C GLY A 14 -50.55 -27.19 -29.00
N TYR A 15 -49.60 -27.59 -28.14
CA TYR A 15 -49.84 -28.67 -27.18
C TYR A 15 -50.88 -28.25 -26.12
N SER A 16 -52.03 -28.94 -26.10
CA SER A 16 -53.22 -28.57 -25.31
C SER A 16 -53.00 -28.49 -23.79
N LYS A 17 -52.00 -29.22 -23.27
CA LYS A 17 -51.65 -29.21 -21.83
C LYS A 17 -50.42 -28.36 -21.51
N ALA A 18 -49.89 -27.60 -22.47
CA ALA A 18 -48.70 -26.77 -22.26
C ALA A 18 -48.90 -25.69 -21.19
N HIS A 19 -50.15 -25.27 -20.96
CA HIS A 19 -50.50 -24.31 -19.90
C HIS A 19 -50.50 -24.91 -18.48
N SER A 20 -50.60 -26.24 -18.35
CA SER A 20 -50.55 -26.94 -17.06
C SER A 20 -49.16 -27.45 -16.67
N LEU A 21 -48.18 -27.32 -17.56
CA LEU A 21 -46.81 -27.73 -17.29
C LEU A 21 -46.08 -26.63 -16.53
N ASP A 22 -45.48 -27.01 -15.39
CA ASP A 22 -44.59 -26.14 -14.64
C ASP A 22 -43.18 -26.15 -15.25
N PRO A 23 -42.64 -25.00 -15.69
CA PRO A 23 -41.29 -24.93 -16.23
C PRO A 23 -40.20 -25.40 -15.28
N SER A 24 -40.37 -25.14 -13.97
CA SER A 24 -39.37 -25.51 -12.95
C SER A 24 -39.34 -27.01 -12.68
N GLY A 25 -40.49 -27.69 -12.78
CA GLY A 25 -40.59 -29.14 -12.70
C GLY A 25 -40.02 -29.91 -13.90
N LEU A 26 -39.57 -29.23 -14.97
CA LEU A 26 -38.97 -29.84 -16.16
C LEU A 26 -37.47 -29.55 -16.28
N GLU A 27 -36.89 -28.78 -15.36
CA GLU A 27 -35.48 -28.41 -15.41
C GLU A 27 -34.56 -29.64 -15.26
N TRP A 28 -35.01 -30.68 -14.53
CA TRP A 28 -34.27 -31.94 -14.35
C TRP A 28 -33.96 -32.66 -15.67
N MET A 29 -34.76 -32.46 -16.72
CA MET A 29 -34.51 -33.10 -18.02
C MET A 29 -33.25 -32.56 -18.70
N PHE A 30 -32.84 -31.33 -18.36
CA PHE A 30 -31.62 -30.70 -18.85
C PHE A 30 -30.38 -31.07 -18.02
N GLU A 31 -30.55 -31.82 -16.92
CA GLU A 31 -29.44 -32.37 -16.14
C GLU A 31 -28.98 -33.74 -16.66
N CYS A 32 -29.78 -34.40 -17.51
CA CYS A 32 -29.43 -35.66 -18.14
C CYS A 32 -28.59 -35.43 -19.40
N GLU A 33 -27.28 -35.67 -19.32
CA GLU A 33 -26.32 -35.42 -20.42
C GLU A 33 -26.72 -36.06 -21.76
N ASP A 34 -27.38 -37.22 -21.73
CA ASP A 34 -27.83 -37.92 -22.95
C ASP A 34 -29.02 -37.22 -23.64
N LEU A 35 -29.86 -36.51 -22.88
CA LEU A 35 -31.05 -35.83 -23.39
C LEU A 35 -30.78 -34.39 -23.81
N VAL A 36 -29.73 -33.77 -23.27
CA VAL A 36 -29.38 -32.37 -23.55
C VAL A 36 -29.22 -32.08 -25.05
N PRO A 37 -28.50 -32.88 -25.87
CA PRO A 37 -28.35 -32.61 -27.30
C PRO A 37 -29.68 -32.62 -28.05
N PHE A 38 -30.58 -33.54 -27.68
CA PHE A 38 -31.92 -33.61 -28.26
C PHE A 38 -32.78 -32.42 -27.84
N LEU A 39 -32.79 -32.08 -26.55
CA LEU A 39 -33.59 -30.96 -26.02
C LEU A 39 -33.11 -29.62 -26.59
N ASP A 40 -31.80 -29.48 -26.79
CA ASP A 40 -31.19 -28.33 -27.45
C ASP A 40 -31.64 -28.20 -28.90
N TRP A 41 -31.56 -29.30 -29.66
CA TRP A 41 -32.05 -29.34 -31.04
C TRP A 41 -33.54 -29.04 -31.12
N PHE A 42 -34.35 -29.66 -30.24
CA PHE A 42 -35.79 -29.50 -30.23
C PHE A 42 -36.19 -28.04 -29.95
N CYS A 43 -35.59 -27.41 -28.94
CA CYS A 43 -35.91 -26.02 -28.61
C CYS A 43 -35.43 -25.01 -29.66
N THR A 44 -34.43 -25.37 -30.46
CA THR A 44 -33.84 -24.47 -31.47
C THR A 44 -34.46 -24.61 -32.86
N ASN A 45 -34.82 -25.83 -33.25
CA ASN A 45 -35.23 -26.15 -34.62
C ASN A 45 -36.72 -26.43 -34.77
N VAL A 46 -37.43 -26.71 -33.66
CA VAL A 46 -38.86 -27.06 -33.71
C VAL A 46 -39.72 -25.82 -33.43
N ASN A 47 -40.56 -25.45 -34.40
CA ASN A 47 -41.45 -24.29 -34.33
C ASN A 47 -42.81 -24.59 -35.00
N SER A 48 -43.70 -23.58 -35.06
CA SER A 48 -45.05 -23.73 -35.61
C SER A 48 -45.08 -24.09 -37.10
N ALA A 49 -44.02 -23.86 -37.87
CA ALA A 49 -43.93 -24.26 -39.28
C ALA A 49 -43.71 -25.77 -39.44
N ASN A 50 -43.32 -26.48 -38.38
CA ASN A 50 -43.17 -27.94 -38.39
C ASN A 50 -44.47 -28.67 -38.01
N VAL A 51 -45.55 -27.93 -37.74
CA VAL A 51 -46.86 -28.48 -37.38
C VAL A 51 -47.82 -28.19 -38.52
N LEU A 52 -48.34 -29.25 -39.13
CA LEU A 52 -49.36 -29.14 -40.16
C LEU A 52 -50.68 -28.69 -39.53
N ASP A 53 -51.32 -27.70 -40.13
CA ASP A 53 -52.68 -27.35 -39.78
C ASP A 53 -53.69 -28.41 -40.28
N ALA A 54 -54.94 -28.33 -39.84
CA ALA A 54 -55.96 -29.32 -40.21
C ALA A 54 -56.27 -29.35 -41.72
N LYS A 55 -56.02 -28.24 -42.43
CA LYS A 55 -56.24 -28.11 -43.88
C LYS A 55 -55.07 -28.69 -44.66
N GLU A 56 -53.84 -28.37 -44.26
CA GLU A 56 -52.58 -28.91 -44.80
C GLU A 56 -52.52 -30.42 -44.61
N LEU A 57 -53.05 -30.94 -43.50
CA LEU A 57 -53.14 -32.38 -43.28
C LEU A 57 -54.08 -33.07 -44.29
N GLU A 58 -55.23 -32.45 -44.59
CA GLU A 58 -56.17 -32.97 -45.59
C GLU A 58 -55.59 -32.89 -47.02
N GLU A 59 -54.88 -31.80 -47.33
CA GLU A 59 -54.16 -31.64 -48.59
C GLU A 59 -53.05 -32.69 -48.73
N TYR A 60 -52.27 -32.93 -47.67
CA TYR A 60 -51.24 -33.96 -47.63
C TYR A 60 -51.84 -35.36 -47.80
N GLU A 61 -52.93 -35.69 -47.10
CA GLU A 61 -53.60 -36.98 -47.28
C GLU A 61 -54.13 -37.16 -48.71
N THR A 62 -54.63 -36.08 -49.31
CA THR A 62 -55.10 -36.10 -50.71
C THR A 62 -53.95 -36.29 -51.68
N LEU A 63 -52.79 -35.70 -51.40
CA LEU A 63 -51.56 -35.82 -52.18
C LEU A 63 -50.96 -37.24 -52.08
N ILE A 64 -51.01 -37.84 -50.89
CA ILE A 64 -50.64 -39.25 -50.71
C ILE A 64 -51.63 -40.18 -51.45
N LYS A 65 -52.93 -39.89 -51.39
CA LYS A 65 -53.97 -40.68 -52.09
C LYS A 65 -53.92 -40.50 -53.61
N SER A 66 -53.49 -39.34 -54.11
CA SER A 66 -53.35 -39.07 -55.55
C SER A 66 -52.11 -39.74 -56.16
N GLY A 67 -51.19 -40.24 -55.34
CA GLY A 67 -49.96 -40.89 -55.78
C GLY A 67 -48.95 -39.93 -56.39
N GLU A 68 -49.10 -38.62 -56.13
CA GLU A 68 -48.10 -37.63 -56.51
C GLU A 68 -46.86 -37.83 -55.63
N ALA A 69 -45.69 -37.92 -56.27
CA ALA A 69 -44.45 -38.35 -55.62
C ALA A 69 -44.01 -37.33 -54.56
N VAL A 70 -44.36 -37.59 -53.30
CA VAL A 70 -43.65 -37.01 -52.17
C VAL A 70 -42.20 -37.47 -52.26
N LEU A 71 -41.25 -36.53 -52.36
CA LEU A 71 -39.84 -36.88 -52.41
C LEU A 71 -39.47 -37.70 -51.17
N ASP A 72 -39.17 -38.97 -51.39
CA ASP A 72 -38.61 -39.85 -50.36
C ASP A 72 -37.10 -39.59 -50.21
N GLY A 73 -36.50 -40.04 -49.12
CA GLY A 73 -35.10 -39.75 -48.76
C GLY A 73 -34.10 -40.00 -49.90
N THR A 74 -34.29 -41.05 -50.70
CA THR A 74 -33.42 -41.34 -51.86
C THR A 74 -33.54 -40.30 -52.99
N GLN A 75 -34.76 -39.82 -53.26
CA GLN A 75 -35.02 -38.80 -54.27
C GLN A 75 -34.56 -37.41 -53.79
N LEU A 76 -34.66 -37.16 -52.49
CA LEU A 76 -34.16 -35.94 -51.86
C LEU A 76 -32.63 -35.89 -51.90
N ASP A 77 -31.96 -36.99 -51.55
CA ASP A 77 -30.50 -37.10 -51.62
C ASP A 77 -29.99 -36.88 -53.05
N GLU A 78 -30.70 -37.43 -54.05
CA GLU A 78 -30.37 -37.22 -55.47
C GLU A 78 -30.59 -35.77 -55.92
N ALA A 79 -31.67 -35.13 -55.48
CA ALA A 79 -31.93 -33.71 -55.74
C ALA A 79 -30.86 -32.80 -55.10
N VAL A 80 -30.48 -33.07 -53.86
CA VAL A 80 -29.42 -32.33 -53.14
C VAL A 80 -28.07 -32.52 -53.84
N LYS A 81 -27.75 -33.75 -54.23
CA LYS A 81 -26.52 -34.04 -54.98
C LYS A 81 -26.48 -33.28 -56.31
N ASN A 82 -27.60 -33.23 -57.03
CA ASN A 82 -27.70 -32.49 -58.28
C ASN A 82 -27.54 -30.97 -58.09
N LEU A 83 -28.05 -30.41 -56.98
CA LEU A 83 -27.83 -29.01 -56.64
C LEU A 83 -26.36 -28.72 -56.34
N ILE A 84 -25.71 -29.56 -55.53
CA ILE A 84 -24.30 -29.41 -55.17
C ILE A 84 -23.41 -29.53 -56.42
N SER A 85 -23.65 -30.53 -57.26
CA SER A 85 -22.89 -30.69 -58.51
C SER A 85 -23.14 -29.56 -59.51
N ALA A 86 -24.35 -29.01 -59.57
CA ALA A 86 -24.64 -27.82 -60.39
C ALA A 86 -23.93 -26.57 -59.84
N GLU A 87 -23.74 -26.46 -58.53
CA GLU A 87 -23.04 -25.34 -57.90
C GLU A 87 -21.51 -25.43 -58.13
N GLU A 88 -20.95 -26.65 -58.13
CA GLU A 88 -19.55 -26.91 -58.50
C GLU A 88 -19.23 -26.57 -59.97
N GLU A 89 -20.14 -26.82 -60.91
CA GLU A 89 -19.96 -26.45 -62.32
C GLU A 89 -20.15 -24.95 -62.59
N ASN A 90 -20.87 -24.23 -61.72
CA ASN A 90 -21.10 -22.78 -61.84
C ASN A 90 -19.99 -21.91 -61.22
N LEU A 91 -19.03 -22.51 -60.52
CA LEU A 91 -17.85 -21.80 -60.00
C LEU A 91 -16.82 -21.63 -61.11
N SER A 92 -16.86 -20.47 -61.78
CA SER A 92 -15.89 -20.10 -62.81
C SER A 92 -14.46 -20.15 -62.27
N VAL A 93 -13.55 -20.80 -63.01
CA VAL A 93 -12.11 -20.88 -62.71
C VAL A 93 -11.49 -19.49 -62.48
N ASP A 94 -12.05 -18.46 -63.13
CA ASP A 94 -11.62 -17.08 -62.96
C ASP A 94 -11.99 -16.50 -61.57
N ASP A 95 -13.16 -16.85 -61.02
CA ASP A 95 -13.56 -16.43 -59.67
C ASP A 95 -12.71 -17.09 -58.59
N LEU A 96 -12.36 -18.37 -58.80
CA LEU A 96 -11.42 -19.12 -57.97
C LEU A 96 -10.02 -18.50 -57.98
N ASN A 97 -9.51 -18.15 -59.17
CA ASN A 97 -8.21 -17.48 -59.31
C ASN A 97 -8.18 -16.09 -58.67
N LEU A 98 -9.27 -15.32 -58.79
CA LEU A 98 -9.41 -14.03 -58.13
C LEU A 98 -9.37 -14.18 -56.61
N HIS A 99 -10.11 -15.15 -56.07
CA HIS A 99 -10.11 -15.45 -54.63
C HIS A 99 -8.74 -15.92 -54.14
N GLN A 100 -8.07 -16.78 -54.91
CA GLN A 100 -6.71 -17.25 -54.60
C GLN A 100 -5.69 -16.10 -54.57
N THR A 101 -5.80 -15.14 -55.50
CA THR A 101 -4.96 -13.95 -55.51
C THR A 101 -5.24 -13.07 -54.29
N GLY A 102 -6.52 -12.88 -53.94
CA GLY A 102 -6.94 -12.13 -52.76
C GLY A 102 -6.45 -12.74 -51.43
N LEU A 103 -6.55 -14.07 -51.31
CA LEU A 103 -6.01 -14.82 -50.17
C LEU A 103 -4.49 -14.73 -50.10
N THR A 104 -3.78 -14.87 -51.23
CA THR A 104 -2.32 -14.77 -51.28
C THR A 104 -1.83 -13.40 -50.79
N HIS A 105 -2.50 -12.32 -51.20
CA HIS A 105 -2.19 -10.97 -50.74
C HIS A 105 -2.54 -10.75 -49.26
N ARG A 106 -3.63 -11.35 -48.75
CA ARG A 106 -3.94 -11.33 -47.32
C ARG A 106 -2.88 -12.05 -46.50
N VAL A 107 -2.42 -13.22 -46.96
CA VAL A 107 -1.37 -14.00 -46.31
C VAL A 107 -0.05 -13.23 -46.28
N SER A 108 0.34 -12.56 -47.37
CA SER A 108 1.56 -11.76 -47.40
C SER A 108 1.48 -10.56 -46.44
N LYS A 109 0.33 -9.88 -46.36
CA LYS A 109 0.09 -8.84 -45.36
C LYS A 109 0.19 -9.39 -43.93
N LEU A 110 -0.49 -10.49 -43.63
CA LEU A 110 -0.42 -11.12 -42.31
C LEU A 110 1.00 -11.49 -41.92
N LYS A 111 1.80 -12.02 -42.86
CA LYS A 111 3.21 -12.37 -42.62
C LYS A 111 4.08 -11.16 -42.24
N THR A 112 3.80 -9.99 -42.80
CA THR A 112 4.50 -8.75 -42.42
C THR A 112 4.10 -8.24 -41.04
N VAL A 113 2.82 -8.36 -40.67
CA VAL A 113 2.35 -8.02 -39.33
C VAL A 113 2.92 -9.00 -38.30
N GLU A 114 2.94 -10.29 -38.61
CA GLU A 114 3.52 -11.34 -37.78
C GLU A 114 5.02 -11.08 -37.51
N SER A 115 5.80 -10.75 -38.55
CA SER A 115 7.23 -10.47 -38.37
C SER A 115 7.48 -9.23 -37.52
N LYS A 116 6.65 -8.19 -37.68
CA LYS A 116 6.70 -6.98 -36.85
C LYS A 116 6.34 -7.27 -35.40
N ALA A 117 5.29 -8.04 -35.16
CA ALA A 117 4.87 -8.45 -33.82
C ALA A 117 5.94 -9.31 -33.13
N LYS A 118 6.54 -10.27 -33.85
CA LYS A 118 7.66 -11.08 -33.35
C LYS A 118 8.87 -10.24 -32.98
N SER A 119 9.22 -9.27 -33.82
CA SER A 119 10.34 -8.34 -33.54
C SER A 119 10.07 -7.48 -32.30
N GLN A 120 8.85 -6.94 -32.17
CA GLN A 120 8.45 -6.17 -30.99
C GLN A 120 8.45 -7.01 -29.72
N TYR A 121 7.90 -8.23 -29.77
CA TYR A 121 7.91 -9.16 -28.65
C TYR A 121 9.33 -9.48 -28.20
N LYS A 122 10.24 -9.79 -29.14
CA LYS A 122 11.65 -10.05 -28.83
C LYS A 122 12.31 -8.85 -28.13
N LYS A 123 12.08 -7.63 -28.62
CA LYS A 123 12.61 -6.41 -28.00
C LYS A 123 12.08 -6.21 -26.57
N CYS A 124 10.78 -6.44 -26.37
CA CYS A 124 10.14 -6.30 -25.07
C CYS A 124 10.64 -7.36 -24.07
N LEU A 125 10.87 -8.58 -24.56
CA LEU A 125 11.46 -9.67 -23.77
C LEU A 125 12.89 -9.34 -23.33
N GLU A 126 13.74 -8.89 -24.25
CA GLU A 126 15.12 -8.48 -23.95
C GLU A 126 15.16 -7.31 -22.95
N GLN A 127 14.27 -6.33 -23.12
CA GLN A 127 14.14 -5.21 -22.17
C GLN A 127 13.75 -5.71 -20.77
N THR A 128 12.75 -6.58 -20.68
CA THR A 128 12.29 -7.14 -19.39
C THR A 128 13.41 -7.93 -18.71
N GLN A 129 14.20 -8.68 -19.47
CA GLN A 129 15.37 -9.38 -18.94
C GLN A 129 16.43 -8.41 -18.42
N ALA A 130 16.73 -7.34 -19.16
CA ALA A 130 17.66 -6.30 -18.71
C ALA A 130 17.16 -5.61 -17.43
N ASP A 131 15.90 -5.20 -17.39
CA ASP A 131 15.29 -4.54 -16.22
C ASP A 131 15.32 -5.45 -14.98
N ASN A 132 15.05 -6.75 -15.16
CA ASN A 132 15.16 -7.73 -14.07
C ASN A 132 16.59 -7.84 -13.53
N THR A 133 17.60 -7.86 -14.41
CA THR A 133 19.01 -7.87 -13.95
C THR A 133 19.36 -6.58 -13.20
N GLN A 134 18.91 -5.44 -13.67
CA GLN A 134 19.13 -4.15 -13.00
C GLN A 134 18.44 -4.09 -11.63
N MET A 135 17.20 -4.56 -11.54
CA MET A 135 16.44 -4.61 -10.29
C MET A 135 17.11 -5.54 -9.28
N ASN A 136 17.56 -6.72 -9.71
CA ASN A 136 18.28 -7.65 -8.84
C ASN A 136 19.59 -7.04 -8.31
N ASN A 137 20.34 -6.32 -9.14
CA ASN A 137 21.54 -5.61 -8.70
C ASN A 137 21.21 -4.52 -7.67
N SER A 138 20.17 -3.73 -7.92
CA SER A 138 19.72 -2.68 -6.99
C SER A 138 19.24 -3.26 -5.65
N LEU A 139 18.58 -4.42 -5.70
CA LEU A 139 18.14 -5.14 -4.51
C LEU A 139 19.33 -5.67 -3.71
N ASP A 140 20.34 -6.24 -4.38
CA ASP A 140 21.57 -6.70 -3.75
C ASP A 140 22.33 -5.54 -3.09
N ASP A 141 22.41 -4.38 -3.74
CA ASP A 141 23.00 -3.16 -3.17
C ASP A 141 22.22 -2.67 -1.95
N LEU A 142 20.88 -2.71 -2.01
CA LEU A 142 20.02 -2.35 -0.88
C LEU A 142 20.22 -3.31 0.29
N VAL A 143 20.23 -4.62 0.04
CA VAL A 143 20.49 -5.65 1.05
C VAL A 143 21.85 -5.40 1.70
N LYS A 144 22.91 -5.17 0.92
CA LYS A 144 24.23 -4.82 1.46
C LYS A 144 24.20 -3.57 2.32
N SER A 145 23.46 -2.53 1.92
CA SER A 145 23.32 -1.30 2.70
C SER A 145 22.59 -1.56 4.03
N VAL A 146 21.46 -2.28 3.98
CA VAL A 146 20.68 -2.66 5.16
C VAL A 146 21.51 -3.52 6.10
N SER A 147 22.26 -4.50 5.60
CA SER A 147 23.18 -5.31 6.40
C SER A 147 24.23 -4.43 7.08
N ARG A 148 24.88 -3.50 6.35
CA ARG A 148 25.84 -2.56 6.98
C ARG A 148 25.19 -1.74 8.08
N THR A 149 23.97 -1.23 7.88
CA THR A 149 23.27 -0.46 8.91
C THR A 149 22.85 -1.32 10.10
N THR A 150 22.52 -2.58 9.85
CA THR A 150 22.17 -3.56 10.88
C THR A 150 23.40 -3.93 11.71
N ASP A 151 24.54 -4.18 11.07
CA ASP A 151 25.83 -4.45 11.73
C ASP A 151 26.25 -3.27 12.61
N LEU A 152 26.02 -2.03 12.16
CA LEU A 152 26.27 -0.84 12.97
C LEU A 152 25.37 -0.77 14.21
N TYR A 153 24.16 -1.32 14.14
CA TYR A 153 23.21 -1.34 15.24
C TYR A 153 23.44 -2.53 16.20
N ASP A 154 23.79 -3.69 15.67
CA ASP A 154 24.05 -4.92 16.44
C ASP A 154 25.43 -4.95 17.12
N ARG A 155 26.29 -3.97 16.85
CA ARG A 155 27.56 -3.74 17.55
C ARG A 155 27.36 -3.26 19.00
N LYS A 156 26.46 -3.91 19.75
CA LYS A 156 26.48 -3.91 21.22
C LYS A 156 27.86 -4.41 21.64
N GLY A 157 28.53 -3.65 22.49
CA GLY A 157 29.89 -3.95 22.94
C GLY A 157 30.01 -5.41 23.37
N GLU A 158 30.92 -6.13 22.73
CA GLU A 158 31.43 -7.40 23.24
C GLU A 158 32.09 -7.10 24.59
N VAL A 159 31.36 -7.37 25.68
CA VAL A 159 31.95 -7.51 27.00
C VAL A 159 32.67 -8.85 26.97
N SER A 160 33.95 -8.84 26.64
CA SER A 160 34.82 -9.98 26.87
C SER A 160 35.01 -10.12 28.38
N ASP A 161 34.46 -11.21 28.93
CA ASP A 161 34.68 -11.62 30.32
C ASP A 161 36.18 -11.77 30.58
N GLN A 162 36.75 -10.86 31.37
CA GLN A 162 37.81 -11.16 32.33
C GLN A 162 38.12 -9.95 33.24
N ASN A 163 37.74 -10.10 34.52
CA ASN A 163 38.36 -9.49 35.70
C ASN A 163 39.05 -8.11 35.54
N SER A 164 38.30 -7.02 35.77
CA SER A 164 38.88 -5.81 36.39
C SER A 164 37.81 -4.89 36.98
N HIS A 165 37.79 -4.85 38.31
CA HIS A 165 37.76 -3.64 39.14
C HIS A 165 37.20 -2.34 38.53
N MET A 166 35.98 -1.98 38.98
CA MET A 166 35.44 -0.62 39.14
C MET A 166 36.27 0.52 38.54
N THR A 167 36.18 0.71 37.22
CA THR A 167 36.46 1.98 36.57
C THR A 167 35.25 2.36 35.73
N LEU A 168 35.03 3.67 35.64
CA LEU A 168 33.95 4.32 34.92
C LEU A 168 34.16 4.11 33.40
N ASP A 169 33.97 2.88 32.93
CA ASP A 169 34.36 2.46 31.60
C ASP A 169 33.31 2.91 30.58
N ARG A 170 33.63 4.05 29.95
CA ARG A 170 33.08 4.50 28.68
C ARG A 170 33.04 3.31 27.70
N PRO A 171 31.92 3.06 26.99
CA PRO A 171 31.84 1.96 26.05
C PRO A 171 32.97 2.10 25.02
N THR A 172 33.79 1.06 24.92
CA THR A 172 34.98 0.98 24.06
C THR A 172 34.62 0.94 22.57
N SER A 173 33.34 0.89 22.23
CA SER A 173 32.79 1.07 20.88
C SER A 173 31.86 2.29 20.84
N PRO A 174 31.79 3.03 19.71
CA PRO A 174 30.79 4.07 19.52
C PRO A 174 29.40 3.44 19.49
N VAL A 175 28.63 3.61 20.57
CA VAL A 175 27.25 3.13 20.72
C VAL A 175 26.29 4.28 20.38
N PHE A 176 25.19 3.98 19.68
CA PHE A 176 24.16 4.98 19.42
C PHE A 176 23.48 5.41 20.71
N LEU A 177 23.17 6.71 20.86
CA LEU A 177 22.48 7.24 22.05
C LEU A 177 21.14 6.54 22.31
N SER A 178 20.48 6.04 21.26
CA SER A 178 19.24 5.26 21.34
C SER A 178 19.42 3.86 21.95
N GLN A 179 20.64 3.35 22.03
CA GLN A 179 20.96 2.03 22.61
C GLN A 179 21.40 2.12 24.08
N LEU A 180 21.65 3.33 24.60
CA LEU A 180 22.05 3.53 25.98
C LEU A 180 20.82 3.62 26.89
N THR A 181 20.89 2.95 28.04
CA THR A 181 19.84 3.02 29.07
C THR A 181 19.88 4.38 29.74
N GLN A 182 18.83 5.18 29.56
CA GLN A 182 18.70 6.52 30.18
C GLN A 182 18.23 6.46 31.65
N GLU A 183 18.06 5.26 32.21
CA GLU A 183 17.43 5.07 33.52
C GLU A 183 18.22 5.73 34.66
N GLU A 184 19.57 5.69 34.63
CA GLU A 184 20.41 6.34 35.65
C GLU A 184 20.33 7.87 35.57
N TYR A 185 20.32 8.41 34.35
CA TYR A 185 20.11 9.84 34.13
C TYR A 185 18.73 10.27 34.65
N ASN A 186 17.68 9.55 34.29
CA ASN A 186 16.31 9.84 34.74
C ASN A 186 16.21 9.77 36.28
N LYS A 187 16.84 8.78 36.93
CA LYS A 187 16.88 8.66 38.40
C LYS A 187 17.58 9.86 39.06
N THR A 188 18.69 10.32 38.48
CA THR A 188 19.41 11.49 39.02
C THR A 188 18.64 12.79 38.79
N GLU A 189 18.02 12.95 37.62
CA GLU A 189 17.13 14.07 37.31
C GLU A 189 15.93 14.12 38.27
N ASP A 190 15.28 12.98 38.51
CA ASP A 190 14.17 12.85 39.45
C ASP A 190 14.59 13.25 40.87
N LYS A 191 15.77 12.80 41.32
CA LYS A 191 16.32 13.15 42.64
C LYS A 191 16.53 14.66 42.78
N PHE A 192 17.20 15.30 41.82
CA PHE A 192 17.41 16.75 41.87
C PHE A 192 16.10 17.53 41.77
N THR A 193 15.16 17.06 40.95
CA THR A 193 13.83 17.66 40.85
C THR A 193 13.08 17.58 42.18
N GLN A 194 13.15 16.45 42.87
CA GLN A 194 12.55 16.27 44.20
C GLN A 194 13.22 17.16 45.26
N GLU A 195 14.55 17.25 45.26
CA GLU A 195 15.30 18.11 46.19
C GLU A 195 14.97 19.59 45.96
N LEU A 196 15.00 20.03 44.70
CA LEU A 196 14.65 21.40 44.31
C LEU A 196 13.20 21.73 44.67
N THR A 197 12.28 20.80 44.44
CA THR A 197 10.87 20.95 44.83
C THR A 197 10.72 21.08 46.34
N SER A 198 11.43 20.26 47.12
CA SER A 198 11.40 20.28 48.58
C SER A 198 11.98 21.58 49.14
N TYR A 199 13.09 22.06 48.57
CA TYR A 199 13.69 23.34 48.91
C TYR A 199 12.75 24.52 48.60
N THR A 200 12.17 24.54 47.40
CA THR A 200 11.23 25.60 46.98
C THR A 200 9.99 25.61 47.87
N LYS A 201 9.45 24.44 48.22
CA LYS A 201 8.33 24.33 49.18
C LYS A 201 8.71 24.89 50.55
N ARG A 202 9.91 24.57 51.05
CA ARG A 202 10.39 25.09 52.35
C ARG A 202 10.48 26.61 52.35
N LEU A 203 11.08 27.21 51.32
CA LEU A 203 11.14 28.67 51.17
C LEU A 203 9.74 29.28 51.13
N PHE A 204 8.80 28.67 50.40
CA PHE A 204 7.42 29.15 50.35
C PHE A 204 6.77 29.17 51.74
N PHE A 205 6.86 28.08 52.50
CA PHE A 205 6.28 28.03 53.84
C PHE A 205 6.98 28.98 54.82
N GLU A 206 8.31 29.13 54.73
CA GLU A 206 9.04 30.08 55.56
C GLU A 206 8.62 31.53 55.27
N MET A 207 8.40 31.87 54.00
CA MET A 207 7.85 33.17 53.62
C MET A 207 6.43 33.38 54.16
N GLN A 208 5.56 32.36 54.11
CA GLN A 208 4.22 32.45 54.70
C GLN A 208 4.28 32.65 56.21
N GLN A 209 5.11 31.87 56.92
CA GLN A 209 5.31 32.03 58.36
C GLN A 209 5.84 33.41 58.71
N LYS A 210 6.85 33.93 57.99
CA LYS A 210 7.36 35.29 58.19
C LYS A 210 6.28 36.35 57.93
N LYS A 211 5.42 36.15 56.92
CA LYS A 211 4.30 37.04 56.62
C LYS A 211 3.23 37.02 57.71
N ASP A 212 2.91 35.85 58.25
CA ASP A 212 1.96 35.68 59.36
C ASP A 212 2.52 36.28 60.65
N GLN A 213 3.81 36.07 60.96
CA GLN A 213 4.48 36.73 62.08
C GLN A 213 4.50 38.26 61.92
N LEU A 214 4.69 38.78 60.70
CA LEU A 214 4.62 40.21 60.43
C LEU A 214 3.18 40.74 60.59
N LYS A 215 2.16 39.95 60.26
CA LYS A 215 0.75 40.31 60.45
C LYS A 215 0.39 40.36 61.95
N ILE A 216 0.83 39.36 62.73
CA ILE A 216 0.66 39.31 64.19
C ILE A 216 1.42 40.48 64.86
N SER A 217 2.65 40.78 64.41
CA SER A 217 3.41 41.92 64.90
C SER A 217 2.71 43.25 64.60
N LYS A 218 2.15 43.42 63.39
CA LYS A 218 1.36 44.61 63.02
C LYS A 218 0.06 44.72 63.81
N GLU A 219 -0.67 43.63 64.05
CA GLU A 219 -1.86 43.62 64.91
C GLU A 219 -1.52 43.94 66.38
N ASN A 220 -0.39 43.46 66.88
CA ASN A 220 0.10 43.82 68.21
C ASN A 220 0.54 45.28 68.30
N ILE A 221 1.16 45.83 67.25
CA ILE A 221 1.52 47.26 67.17
C ILE A 221 0.26 48.14 67.07
N GLN A 222 -0.80 47.67 66.40
CA GLN A 222 -2.09 48.37 66.33
C GLN A 222 -2.83 48.34 67.69
N LYS A 223 -2.68 47.25 68.47
CA LYS A 223 -3.19 47.17 69.85
C LYS A 223 -2.33 47.94 70.87
N SER A 224 -1.05 48.21 70.57
CA SER A 224 -0.15 49.00 71.42
C SER A 224 0.02 50.46 70.98
N GLY A 225 -0.97 51.01 70.27
CA GLY A 225 -1.04 52.41 69.85
C GLY A 225 -1.21 53.42 70.99
N LYS A 226 -0.33 53.39 72.00
CA LYS A 226 0.04 54.54 72.86
C LYS A 226 1.46 54.31 73.42
N LYS A 227 2.49 54.67 72.65
CA LYS A 227 3.62 55.53 73.06
C LYS A 227 4.84 55.41 72.13
N THR A 228 5.13 56.54 71.48
CA THR A 228 6.46 57.13 71.21
C THR A 228 7.55 56.30 70.52
N ILE A 229 7.63 56.52 69.20
CA ILE A 229 8.82 56.91 68.41
C ILE A 229 10.15 56.97 69.20
N LYS A 230 11.16 56.20 68.76
CA LYS A 230 12.58 56.62 68.65
C LYS A 230 13.40 55.70 67.72
N LYS A 231 13.68 56.25 66.53
CA LYS A 231 14.82 56.13 65.58
C LYS A 231 15.66 54.83 65.51
N LYS A 232 15.71 54.26 64.29
CA LYS A 232 16.68 53.28 63.75
C LYS A 232 18.13 53.79 63.83
N ALA A 233 19.09 52.88 64.12
CA ALA A 233 20.53 53.10 63.96
C ALA A 233 21.02 52.70 62.54
N PRO A 234 22.12 53.31 62.02
CA PRO A 234 22.57 53.13 60.63
C PRO A 234 23.60 51.99 60.46
N ILE A 235 23.59 51.36 59.27
CA ILE A 235 24.53 50.31 58.82
C ILE A 235 25.90 50.94 58.50
N LYS A 236 26.99 50.32 58.95
CA LYS A 236 28.39 50.80 58.83
C LYS A 236 28.89 50.74 57.37
N LYS A 237 29.81 51.64 57.00
CA LYS A 237 30.34 51.81 55.63
C LYS A 237 31.16 50.60 55.12
N ASP A 238 31.76 49.81 56.00
CA ASP A 238 32.68 48.72 55.64
C ASP A 238 31.98 47.52 54.96
N ASP A 239 30.71 47.27 55.27
CA ASP A 239 29.95 46.14 54.66
C ASP A 239 29.56 46.42 53.21
N LYS A 240 29.48 47.70 52.79
CA LYS A 240 29.18 48.09 51.41
C LYS A 240 30.38 47.98 50.48
N GLU A 241 31.60 48.04 51.01
CA GLU A 241 32.83 47.99 50.23
C GLU A 241 33.19 46.52 49.91
N LYS A 242 33.06 45.62 50.90
CA LYS A 242 33.17 44.17 50.68
C LYS A 242 32.18 43.62 49.65
N LEU A 243 30.91 44.05 49.70
CA LEU A 243 29.91 43.62 48.71
C LEU A 243 30.23 44.12 47.29
N LYS A 244 30.95 45.24 47.15
CA LYS A 244 31.35 45.77 45.83
C LYS A 244 32.55 45.00 45.28
N GLU A 245 33.53 44.68 46.11
CA GLU A 245 34.69 43.85 45.71
C GLU A 245 34.26 42.44 45.32
N GLU A 246 33.36 41.83 46.08
CA GLU A 246 32.84 40.48 45.79
C GLU A 246 32.08 40.46 44.45
N ASN A 247 31.24 41.47 44.19
CA ASN A 247 30.57 41.63 42.90
C ASN A 247 31.53 41.92 41.73
N PHE A 248 32.64 42.62 41.98
CA PHE A 248 33.66 42.86 40.96
C PHE A 248 34.39 41.55 40.62
N HIS A 249 34.72 40.75 41.63
CA HIS A 249 35.32 39.43 41.45
C HIS A 249 34.43 38.47 40.68
N PHE A 250 33.14 38.40 41.01
CA PHE A 250 32.17 37.57 40.27
C PHE A 250 32.04 38.01 38.80
N ARG A 251 32.06 39.32 38.52
CA ARG A 251 32.02 39.84 37.15
C ARG A 251 33.30 39.53 36.37
N ALA A 252 34.46 39.63 37.01
CA ALA A 252 35.73 39.27 36.39
C ALA A 252 35.76 37.78 36.01
N LEU A 253 35.35 36.91 36.93
CA LEU A 253 35.28 35.46 36.71
C LEU A 253 34.31 35.11 35.57
N ALA A 254 33.13 35.74 35.54
CA ALA A 254 32.14 35.53 34.48
C ALA A 254 32.65 35.98 33.10
N ASN A 255 33.42 37.07 33.03
CA ASN A 255 34.01 37.55 31.79
C ASN A 255 35.14 36.64 31.30
N GLU A 256 35.95 36.08 32.21
CA GLU A 256 37.00 35.12 31.88
C GLU A 256 36.42 33.80 31.35
N GLN A 257 35.40 33.26 32.02
CA GLN A 257 34.68 32.07 31.53
C GLN A 257 34.02 32.31 30.18
N LYS A 258 33.47 33.51 29.95
CA LYS A 258 32.91 33.89 28.65
C LYS A 258 33.98 33.97 27.56
N ALA A 259 35.17 34.49 27.87
CA ALA A 259 36.29 34.54 26.93
C ALA A 259 36.77 33.13 26.54
N GLN A 260 36.95 32.24 27.51
CA GLN A 260 37.32 30.84 27.27
C GLN A 260 36.29 30.12 26.40
N ALA A 261 34.99 30.32 26.66
CA ALA A 261 33.93 29.73 25.84
C ALA A 261 33.97 30.25 24.38
N THR A 262 34.22 31.55 24.17
CA THR A 262 34.32 32.10 22.81
C THR A 262 35.54 31.57 22.05
N GLU A 263 36.64 31.32 22.73
CA GLU A 263 37.85 30.76 22.12
C GLU A 263 37.67 29.29 21.73
N GLN A 264 37.00 28.50 22.58
CA GLN A 264 36.63 27.12 22.26
C GLN A 264 35.69 27.04 21.06
N ILE A 265 34.67 27.90 20.99
CA ILE A 265 33.74 27.95 19.84
C ILE A 265 34.50 28.29 18.56
N LYS A 266 35.44 29.24 18.61
CA LYS A 266 36.25 29.61 17.44
C LYS A 266 37.12 28.43 16.97
N SER A 267 37.77 27.73 17.90
CA SER A 267 38.59 26.55 17.58
C SER A 267 37.78 25.42 16.92
N VAL A 268 36.57 25.15 17.42
CA VAL A 268 35.68 24.14 16.82
C VAL A 268 35.25 24.55 15.41
N ASN A 269 34.95 25.84 15.21
CA ASN A 269 34.50 26.33 13.90
C ASN A 269 35.62 26.30 12.85
N ASP A 270 36.85 26.66 13.23
CA ASP A 270 38.03 26.58 12.36
C ASP A 270 38.34 25.11 11.99
N SER A 271 38.17 24.18 12.93
CA SER A 271 38.32 22.74 12.67
C SER A 271 37.23 22.21 11.72
N LEU A 272 35.99 22.68 11.85
CA LEU A 272 34.89 22.30 10.98
C LEU A 272 35.10 22.81 9.54
N ASP A 273 35.54 24.06 9.39
CA ASP A 273 35.85 24.66 8.08
C ASP A 273 37.00 23.93 7.37
N THR A 274 37.97 23.44 8.13
CA THR A 274 39.08 22.62 7.61
C THR A 274 38.57 21.28 7.09
N GLU A 275 37.66 20.64 7.81
CA GLU A 275 37.11 19.34 7.41
C GLU A 275 36.12 19.46 6.25
N VAL A 276 35.33 20.52 6.20
CA VAL A 276 34.47 20.85 5.05
C VAL A 276 35.30 21.08 3.78
N LYS A 277 36.47 21.74 3.88
CA LYS A 277 37.39 21.90 2.75
C LYS A 277 37.97 20.57 2.28
N LYS A 278 38.36 19.66 3.18
CA LYS A 278 38.83 18.31 2.81
C LYS A 278 37.76 17.49 2.08
N VAL A 279 36.51 17.53 2.55
CA VAL A 279 35.39 16.81 1.91
C VAL A 279 35.10 17.36 0.52
N LYS A 280 35.24 18.66 0.29
CA LYS A 280 35.07 19.27 -1.04
C LYS A 280 36.21 18.94 -2.01
N SER A 281 37.43 18.65 -1.54
CA SER A 281 38.55 18.25 -2.40
C SER A 281 38.56 16.77 -2.81
N LEU A 282 37.62 15.97 -2.30
CA LEU A 282 37.48 14.53 -2.59
C LEU A 282 36.33 14.22 -3.58
N LYS A 283 35.70 15.25 -4.16
CA LYS A 283 34.73 15.15 -5.28
C LYS A 283 35.34 15.75 -6.53
#